data_AF-A0A117MVR2-F1
#
_entry.id   AF-A0A117MVR2-F1
#
_cell.length_a   1.000
_cell.length_b   1.000
_cell.length_c   1.000
_cell.angle_alpha   90.00
_cell.angle_beta   90.00
_cell.angle_gamma   90.00
#
_symmetry.space_group_name_H-M   'P 1'
#
loop_
_entity.id
_entity.type
_entity.pdbx_description
1 polymer ?
#
loop_
_entity_poly.entity_id
_entity_poly.type
_entity_poly.pdbx_seq_one_letter_code
_entity_poly.pdbx_strand_id
1 'polypeptide(L)' 'MEQGSDAADRAVYIISTAAQYREAIARLRVLEGKPKSPPVARERDALELAVSRYLTLGDRPGSQDRNDQ' A
#
# COMPACT_ATOMS: atom_id res chain seq x y z
N MET A 1 24.08 22.19 -12.67
CA MET A 1 23.33 21.90 -11.43
C MET A 1 22.35 20.80 -11.77
N GLU A 2 22.55 19.63 -11.19
CA GLU A 2 21.84 18.39 -11.50
C GLU A 2 20.35 18.53 -11.15
N GLN A 3 19.48 18.49 -12.15
CA GLN A 3 18.06 18.21 -11.93
C GLN A 3 17.97 16.73 -11.56
N GLY A 4 18.13 16.46 -10.27
CA GLY A 4 18.04 15.13 -9.69
C GLY A 4 16.69 14.51 -10.01
N SER A 5 16.76 13.34 -10.65
CA SER A 5 15.65 12.45 -11.01
C SER A 5 14.94 11.87 -9.77
N ASP A 6 14.49 12.71 -8.85
CA ASP A 6 13.88 12.30 -7.57
C ASP A 6 12.39 11.89 -7.70
N ALA A 7 11.80 12.13 -8.89
CA ALA A 7 10.41 11.76 -9.19
C ALA A 7 10.24 10.27 -9.55
N ALA A 8 11.31 9.58 -9.96
CA ALA A 8 11.23 8.18 -10.40
C ALA A 8 11.18 7.17 -9.24
N ASP A 9 11.46 7.61 -8.02
CA ASP A 9 11.75 6.73 -6.87
C ASP A 9 10.67 6.77 -5.77
N ARG A 10 9.64 7.62 -5.94
CA ARG A 10 8.46 7.60 -5.07
C ARG A 10 7.36 6.78 -5.73
N ALA A 11 7.40 5.46 -5.54
CA ALA A 11 6.25 4.62 -5.83
C ALA A 11 5.07 5.08 -4.96
N VAL A 12 4.16 5.88 -5.52
CA VAL A 12 2.95 6.32 -4.81
C VAL A 12 1.91 5.23 -4.95
N TYR A 13 1.70 4.44 -3.90
CA TYR A 13 0.61 3.48 -3.84
C TYR A 13 -0.67 4.17 -3.35
N ILE A 14 -1.72 4.12 -4.18
CA ILE A 14 -3.05 4.59 -3.83
C ILE A 14 -3.96 3.37 -3.74
N ILE A 15 -4.55 3.16 -2.56
CA ILE A 15 -5.53 2.11 -2.31
C ILE A 15 -6.88 2.78 -2.14
N SER A 16 -7.80 2.48 -3.06
CA SER A 16 -9.18 2.98 -3.04
C SER A 16 -10.21 1.85 -3.01
N THR A 17 -9.78 0.58 -3.09
CA THR A 17 -10.69 -0.57 -3.14
C THR A 17 -10.22 -1.72 -2.25
N ALA A 18 -11.16 -2.57 -1.86
CA ALA A 18 -10.88 -3.80 -1.12
C ALA A 18 -9.90 -4.73 -1.86
N ALA A 19 -9.98 -4.78 -3.19
CA ALA A 19 -9.12 -5.61 -4.02
C ALA A 19 -7.66 -5.12 -3.98
N GLN A 20 -7.47 -3.81 -4.16
CA GLN A 20 -6.15 -3.17 -4.05
C GLN A 20 -5.57 -3.30 -2.64
N TYR A 21 -6.42 -3.24 -1.61
CA TYR A 21 -5.98 -3.49 -0.24
C TYR A 21 -5.46 -4.92 -0.07
N ARG A 22 -6.21 -5.94 -0.54
CA ARG A 22 -5.76 -7.34 -0.49
C ARG A 22 -4.46 -7.55 -1.26
N GLU A 23 -4.33 -6.92 -2.42
CA GLU A 23 -3.11 -6.96 -3.23
C GLU A 23 -1.92 -6.33 -2.49
N ALA A 24 -2.10 -5.16 -1.88
CA ALA A 24 -1.07 -4.50 -1.09
C ALA A 24 -0.60 -5.37 0.09
N ILE A 25 -1.52 -6.03 0.79
CA ILE A 25 -1.19 -6.99 1.86
C ILE A 25 -0.43 -8.20 1.31
N ALA A 26 -0.85 -8.77 0.18
CA ALA A 26 -0.14 -9.89 -0.44
C ALA A 26 1.29 -9.47 -0.84
N ARG A 27 1.45 -8.26 -1.36
CA ARG A 27 2.75 -7.72 -1.75
C ARG A 27 3.66 -7.51 -0.55
N LEU A 28 3.15 -6.96 0.55
CA LEU A 28 3.90 -6.82 1.81
C LEU A 28 4.44 -8.18 2.30
N ARG A 29 3.61 -9.24 2.28
CA ARG A 29 4.05 -10.59 2.66
C ARG A 29 5.18 -11.13 1.77
N VAL A 30 5.13 -10.84 0.47
CA VAL A 30 6.21 -11.21 -0.46
C VAL A 30 7.49 -10.44 -0.13
N LEU A 31 7.39 -9.18 0.29
CA LEU A 31 8.53 -8.33 0.65
C LEU A 31 9.15 -8.72 2.00
N GLU A 32 8.37 -9.27 2.94
CA GLU A 32 8.88 -9.75 4.24
C GLU A 32 9.93 -10.87 4.09
N GLY A 33 9.82 -11.70 3.06
CA GLY A 33 10.79 -12.76 2.76
C GLY A 33 12.02 -12.29 1.98
N LYS A 34 12.10 -11.01 1.59
CA LYS A 34 13.18 -10.49 0.75
C LYS A 34 14.27 -9.78 1.57
N PRO A 35 15.52 -9.73 1.06
CA PRO A 35 16.56 -8.90 1.64
C PRO A 35 16.13 -7.44 1.69
N LYS A 36 16.46 -6.74 2.79
CA LYS A 36 16.17 -5.31 2.99
C LYS A 36 17.08 -4.42 2.15
N SER A 37 17.11 -4.61 0.85
CA SER A 37 17.78 -3.68 -0.06
C SER A 37 17.01 -2.34 -0.07
N PRO A 38 17.67 -1.21 -0.35
CA PRO A 38 17.01 0.10 -0.35
C PRO A 38 15.73 0.16 -1.22
N PRO A 39 15.67 -0.46 -2.42
CA PRO A 39 14.44 -0.50 -3.21
C PRO A 39 13.31 -1.29 -2.54
N VAL A 40 13.63 -2.43 -1.91
CA VAL A 40 12.65 -3.28 -1.21
C VAL A 40 12.12 -2.60 0.04
N ALA A 41 12.98 -1.92 0.79
CA ALA A 41 12.59 -1.15 1.97
C ALA A 41 11.65 0.00 1.59
N ARG A 42 11.96 0.76 0.54
CA ARG A 42 11.11 1.85 0.04
C ARG A 42 9.74 1.36 -0.44
N GLU A 43 9.72 0.23 -1.17
CA GLU A 43 8.46 -0.38 -1.62
C GLU A 43 7.59 -0.78 -0.42
N ARG A 44 8.21 -1.40 0.60
CA ARG A 44 7.53 -1.78 1.85
C ARG A 44 6.97 -0.56 2.58
N ASP A 45 7.77 0.47 2.81
CA ASP A 45 7.35 1.67 3.53
C ASP A 45 6.17 2.37 2.82
N ALA A 46 6.22 2.43 1.49
CA ALA A 46 5.16 3.04 0.69
C ALA A 46 3.84 2.24 0.75
N LEU A 47 3.92 0.90 0.72
CA LEU A 47 2.75 0.02 0.87
C LEU A 47 2.16 0.08 2.28
N GLU A 48 2.99 0.08 3.32
CA GLU A 48 2.56 0.23 4.72
C GLU A 48 1.84 1.57 4.94
N LEU A 49 2.36 2.65 4.36
CA LEU A 49 1.70 3.97 4.40
C LEU A 49 0.36 3.98 3.66
N ALA A 50 0.28 3.38 2.46
CA ALA A 50 -0.94 3.32 1.67
C ALA A 50 -2.04 2.51 2.38
N VAL A 51 -1.67 1.37 2.96
CA VAL A 51 -2.56 0.53 3.80
C VAL A 51 -3.06 1.31 5.01
N SER A 52 -2.17 2.00 5.72
CA SER A 52 -2.53 2.81 6.88
C SER A 52 -3.51 3.92 6.51
N ARG A 53 -3.30 4.59 5.37
CA ARG A 53 -4.21 5.63 4.86
C ARG A 53 -5.58 5.05 4.51
N TYR A 54 -5.64 3.92 3.82
CA TYR A 54 -6.90 3.27 3.47
C TYR A 54 -7.72 2.88 4.71
N LEU A 55 -7.07 2.31 5.72
CA LEU A 55 -7.71 1.93 6.98
C LEU A 55 -8.16 3.14 7.80
N THR A 56 -7.40 4.24 7.77
CA THR A 56 -7.68 5.45 8.55
C THR A 56 -8.76 6.32 7.90
N LEU A 57 -8.70 6.48 6.56
CA LEU A 57 -9.68 7.26 5.79
C LEU A 57 -11.00 6.51 5.59
N GLY A 58 -11.02 5.22 5.91
CA GLY A 58 -12.25 4.50 6.16
C GLY A 58 -13.13 4.35 4.94
N ASP A 59 -12.64 3.63 3.93
CA ASP A 59 -13.54 2.89 3.06
C ASP A 59 -13.54 1.44 3.53
N ARG A 60 -14.15 1.18 4.70
CA ARG A 60 -14.23 -0.18 5.28
C ARG A 60 -14.89 -1.10 4.26
N PRO A 61 -14.18 -2.04 3.62
CA PRO A 61 -14.85 -3.04 2.81
C PRO A 61 -15.42 -4.08 3.77
N GLY A 62 -16.65 -3.84 4.26
CA GLY A 62 -17.31 -4.79 5.16
C GLY A 62 -18.45 -4.27 6.03
N SER A 63 -19.00 -3.09 5.78
CA SER A 63 -20.22 -2.65 6.51
C SER A 63 -21.52 -2.87 5.72
N GLN A 64 -21.46 -3.49 4.54
CA GLN A 64 -22.62 -3.75 3.68
C GLN A 64 -22.97 -5.25 3.64
N ASP A 65 -23.10 -5.88 4.81
CA ASP A 65 -23.54 -7.29 4.92
C ASP A 65 -24.46 -7.53 6.14
N ARG A 66 -25.18 -6.50 6.59
CA ARG A 66 -26.27 -6.68 7.57
C ARG A 66 -27.42 -5.73 7.25
N ASN A 67 -28.18 -6.07 6.21
CA ASN A 67 -29.56 -5.64 6.10
C ASN A 67 -30.42 -6.79 5.57
N ASP A 68 -30.37 -7.92 6.29
CA ASP A 68 -31.48 -8.86 6.31
C ASP A 68 -32.43 -8.40 7.43
N GLN A 69 -33.41 -7.58 7.06
CA GLN A 69 -34.65 -7.35 7.81
C GLN A 69 -35.82 -7.52 6.86
#